data_AF-A0A3N5XAY0-F1
#
_entry.id   AF-A0A3N5XAY0-F1
#
_cell.length_a   1.000
_cell.length_b   1.000
_cell.length_c   1.000
_cell.angle_alpha   90.00
_cell.angle_beta   90.00
_cell.angle_gamma   90.00
#
_symmetry.space_group_name_H-M   'P 1'
#
loop_
_entity.id
_entity.type
_entity.pdbx_description
1 polymer ?
#
loop_
_entity_poly.entity_id
_entity_poly.type
_entity_poly.pdbx_seq_one_letter_code
_entity_poly.pdbx_strand_id
1 'polypeptide(L)'
;MLIEDLVTSWALGVGAPTRGKFWMEKAEKREKILDAARKWMAVPGLGVPPEEVSEPFTVMLWGITTDKVGEWLKGSDVDAKDVTEIKGFASSAGTAEGPARVLKLLGDVVKLQAGEIMVAPCTNPSWAPVFTKIKAAVTDIGGLTSHAAIVSREYGLPSVTGTGIATSVINTGDIVRVDGSSGTVTIVKRA
;
A
#
# COMPACT_ATOMS: atom_id res chain seq x y z
N MET A 1 -6.25 33.04 -11.76
CA MET A 1 -7.71 33.30 -11.66
C MET A 1 -8.41 31.97 -11.87
N LEU A 2 -9.18 31.50 -10.88
CA LEU A 2 -9.91 30.24 -11.03
C LEU A 2 -11.10 30.44 -11.96
N ILE A 3 -11.56 29.37 -12.63
CA ILE A 3 -12.71 29.44 -13.55
C ILE A 3 -13.98 29.96 -12.86
N GLU A 4 -14.15 29.64 -11.58
CA GLU A 4 -15.26 30.10 -10.74
C GLU A 4 -15.19 31.60 -10.45
N ASP A 5 -13.99 32.17 -10.26
CA ASP A 5 -13.84 33.63 -10.09
C ASP A 5 -14.16 34.38 -11.38
N LEU A 6 -13.77 33.82 -12.54
CA LEU A 6 -14.09 34.38 -13.85
C LEU A 6 -15.61 34.44 -14.06
N VAL A 7 -16.31 33.34 -13.77
CA VAL A 7 -17.78 33.25 -13.87
C VAL A 7 -18.44 34.23 -12.88
N THR A 8 -17.94 34.31 -11.65
CA THR A 8 -18.49 35.18 -10.60
C THR A 8 -18.32 36.66 -10.96
N SER A 9 -17.14 37.07 -11.44
CA SER A 9 -16.90 38.45 -11.88
C SER A 9 -17.68 38.82 -13.14
N TRP A 10 -17.94 37.87 -14.04
CA TRP A 10 -18.82 38.09 -15.18
C TRP A 10 -20.29 38.30 -14.74
N ALA A 11 -20.79 37.46 -13.82
CA ALA A 11 -22.18 37.50 -13.37
C ALA A 11 -22.50 38.69 -12.46
N LEU A 12 -21.56 39.09 -11.59
CA LEU A 12 -21.78 40.11 -10.55
C LEU A 12 -21.15 41.47 -10.89
N GLY A 13 -20.39 41.56 -11.98
CA GLY A 13 -19.72 42.78 -12.43
C GLY A 13 -18.31 42.99 -11.87
N VAL A 14 -17.64 44.00 -12.42
CA VAL A 14 -16.26 44.38 -12.05
C VAL A 14 -16.21 44.84 -10.59
N GLY A 15 -15.29 44.27 -9.80
CA GLY A 15 -15.13 44.60 -8.38
C GLY A 15 -15.90 43.67 -7.41
N ALA A 16 -16.65 42.69 -7.92
CA ALA A 16 -17.23 41.64 -7.08
C ALA A 16 -16.12 40.89 -6.32
N PRO A 17 -16.26 40.67 -4.99
CA PRO A 17 -15.24 40.01 -4.20
C PRO A 17 -15.05 38.56 -4.64
N THR A 18 -13.92 38.27 -5.28
CA THR A 18 -13.54 36.91 -5.70
C THR A 18 -12.83 36.17 -4.57
N ARG A 19 -13.08 34.86 -4.44
CA ARG A 19 -12.38 34.02 -3.45
C ARG A 19 -11.09 33.40 -3.99
N GLY A 20 -10.67 33.76 -5.20
CA GLY A 20 -9.45 33.26 -5.84
C GLY A 20 -8.21 33.29 -4.96
N LYS A 21 -7.91 34.42 -4.30
CA LYS A 21 -6.76 34.52 -3.40
C LYS A 21 -6.85 33.53 -2.23
N PHE A 22 -8.01 33.43 -1.60
CA PHE A 22 -8.28 32.46 -0.54
C PHE A 22 -8.10 31.01 -1.00
N TRP A 23 -8.60 30.66 -2.19
CA TRP A 23 -8.45 29.31 -2.74
C TRP A 23 -7.02 28.99 -3.18
N MET A 24 -6.29 29.97 -3.74
CA MET A 24 -4.88 29.83 -4.10
C MET A 24 -4.01 29.59 -2.86
N GLU A 25 -4.20 30.38 -1.79
CA GLU A 25 -3.51 30.17 -0.50
C GLU A 25 -3.85 28.79 0.11
N LYS A 26 -5.12 28.37 0.04
CA LYS A 26 -5.54 27.05 0.52
C LYS A 26 -4.94 25.92 -0.32
N ALA A 27 -4.81 26.10 -1.63
CA ALA A 27 -4.19 25.13 -2.53
C ALA A 27 -2.69 24.97 -2.20
N GLU A 28 -1.96 26.08 -2.05
CA GLU A 28 -0.54 26.06 -1.69
C GLU A 28 -0.29 25.38 -0.33
N LYS A 29 -1.15 25.67 0.67
CA LYS A 29 -1.10 24.97 1.96
C LYS A 29 -1.32 23.46 1.80
N ARG A 30 -2.29 23.05 0.98
CA ARG A 30 -2.62 21.63 0.76
C ARG A 30 -1.52 20.91 0.00
N GLU A 31 -0.86 21.56 -0.94
CA GLU A 31 0.29 21.02 -1.65
C GLU A 31 1.42 20.66 -0.68
N LYS A 32 1.76 21.59 0.24
CA LYS A 32 2.73 21.33 1.32
C LYS A 32 2.31 20.16 2.22
N ILE A 33 1.04 20.05 2.57
CA ILE A 33 0.50 18.92 3.36
C ILE A 33 0.65 17.60 2.59
N LEU A 34 0.32 17.58 1.30
CA LEU A 34 0.44 16.38 0.47
C LEU A 34 1.89 15.94 0.31
N ASP A 35 2.83 16.88 0.16
CA ASP A 35 4.25 16.56 0.10
C ASP A 35 4.81 16.04 1.44
N ALA A 36 4.33 16.55 2.56
CA ALA A 36 4.63 15.98 3.87
C ALA A 36 4.05 14.57 4.00
N ALA A 37 2.79 14.36 3.61
CA ALA A 37 2.11 13.07 3.67
C ALA A 37 2.79 12.00 2.80
N ARG A 38 3.32 12.38 1.62
CA ARG A 38 4.08 11.48 0.73
C ARG A 38 5.36 10.92 1.36
N LYS A 39 5.98 11.68 2.27
CA LYS A 39 7.22 11.32 2.96
C LYS A 39 6.97 10.66 4.31
N TRP A 40 5.76 10.82 4.84
CA TRP A 40 5.38 10.26 6.12
C TRP A 40 5.03 8.78 5.99
N MET A 41 5.53 7.97 6.91
CA MET A 41 5.09 6.59 7.07
C MET A 41 4.08 6.53 8.19
N ALA A 42 2.94 5.89 7.93
CA ALA A 42 1.92 5.69 8.95
C ALA A 42 2.49 4.85 10.09
N VAL A 43 2.16 5.22 11.33
CA VAL A 43 2.45 4.38 12.47
C VAL A 43 1.65 3.06 12.36
N PRO A 44 2.21 1.91 12.76
CA PRO A 44 1.55 0.60 12.61
C PRO A 44 0.17 0.51 13.26
N GLY A 45 -0.05 1.26 14.34
CA GLY A 45 -1.33 1.34 15.03
C GLY A 45 -1.52 2.68 15.71
N LEU A 46 -2.78 3.06 15.90
CA LEU A 46 -3.17 4.18 16.73
C LEU A 46 -3.70 3.64 18.07
N GLY A 47 -3.03 4.01 19.16
CA GLY A 47 -3.37 3.55 20.51
C GLY A 47 -2.82 2.16 20.83
N VAL A 48 -3.31 1.60 21.94
CA VAL A 48 -2.93 0.26 22.42
C VAL A 48 -3.97 -0.74 21.87
N PRO A 49 -3.55 -1.81 21.18
CA PRO A 49 -4.48 -2.83 20.71
C PRO A 49 -5.13 -3.56 21.90
N PRO A 50 -6.35 -4.09 21.72
CA PRO A 50 -7.00 -4.89 22.76
C PRO A 50 -6.20 -6.16 23.06
N GLU A 51 -6.29 -6.67 24.29
CA GLU A 51 -5.64 -7.93 24.68
C GLU A 51 -6.12 -9.12 23.83
N GLU A 52 -7.38 -9.08 23.39
CA GLU A 52 -7.97 -10.12 22.56
C GLU A 52 -8.82 -9.50 21.43
N VAL A 53 -8.64 -10.01 20.22
CA VAL A 53 -9.50 -9.67 19.07
C VAL A 53 -10.58 -10.74 18.93
N SER A 54 -11.76 -10.48 19.51
CA SER A 54 -12.88 -11.43 19.54
C SER A 54 -14.00 -11.11 18.55
N GLU A 55 -13.95 -9.96 17.88
CA GLU A 55 -15.01 -9.51 16.98
C GLU A 55 -15.02 -10.37 15.68
N PRO A 56 -16.12 -11.11 15.40
CA PRO A 56 -16.13 -12.11 14.32
C PRO A 56 -15.85 -11.56 12.92
N PHE A 57 -16.27 -10.34 12.58
CA PHE A 57 -15.96 -9.76 11.26
C PHE A 57 -14.49 -9.43 11.12
N THR A 58 -13.86 -8.91 12.17
CA THR A 58 -12.44 -8.58 12.22
C THR A 58 -11.59 -9.85 12.04
N VAL A 59 -11.99 -10.94 12.69
CA VAL A 59 -11.32 -12.22 12.56
C VAL A 59 -11.58 -12.87 11.19
N MET A 60 -12.85 -13.02 10.80
CA MET A 60 -13.20 -13.81 9.61
C MET A 60 -13.02 -13.05 8.29
N LEU A 61 -13.44 -11.78 8.23
CA LEU A 61 -13.36 -11.01 6.98
C LEU A 61 -11.94 -10.51 6.75
N TRP A 62 -11.32 -9.98 7.80
CA TRP A 62 -10.02 -9.34 7.70
C TRP A 62 -8.84 -10.23 8.09
N GLY A 63 -9.08 -11.38 8.72
CA GLY A 63 -8.02 -12.27 9.20
C GLY A 63 -7.27 -11.72 10.41
N ILE A 64 -7.75 -10.64 11.03
CA ILE A 64 -7.03 -9.96 12.10
C ILE A 64 -7.30 -10.72 13.40
N THR A 65 -6.36 -11.58 13.78
CA THR A 65 -6.36 -12.29 15.06
C THR A 65 -5.40 -11.62 16.04
N THR A 66 -5.53 -11.95 17.33
CA THR A 66 -4.60 -11.50 18.37
C THR A 66 -3.14 -11.81 17.99
N ASP A 67 -2.88 -13.00 17.45
CA ASP A 67 -1.55 -13.40 16.98
C ASP A 67 -1.03 -12.51 15.85
N LYS A 68 -1.89 -12.16 14.89
CA LYS A 68 -1.53 -11.30 13.75
C LYS A 68 -1.20 -9.87 14.18
N VAL A 69 -1.96 -9.33 15.12
CA VAL A 69 -1.62 -8.05 15.75
C VAL A 69 -0.26 -8.13 16.45
N GLY A 70 0.00 -9.22 17.18
CA GLY A 70 1.30 -9.46 17.81
C GLY A 70 2.45 -9.54 16.81
N GLU A 71 2.26 -10.17 15.65
CA GLU A 71 3.27 -10.21 14.57
C GLU A 71 3.57 -8.82 14.00
N TRP A 72 2.54 -8.00 13.76
CA TRP A 72 2.72 -6.63 13.25
C TRP A 72 3.48 -5.74 14.24
N LEU A 73 3.20 -5.86 15.54
CA LEU A 73 3.91 -5.11 16.58
C LEU A 73 5.38 -5.53 16.72
N LYS A 74 5.70 -6.82 16.51
CA LYS A 74 7.11 -7.27 16.51
C LYS A 74 7.90 -6.66 15.35
N GLY A 75 7.26 -6.46 14.20
CA GLY A 75 7.89 -5.90 13.00
C GLY A 75 8.12 -4.39 13.04
N SER A 76 7.48 -3.66 13.96
CA SER A 76 7.55 -2.19 13.99
C SER A 76 8.77 -1.60 14.69
N ASP A 77 9.41 -2.36 15.59
CA ASP A 77 10.60 -1.90 16.35
C ASP A 77 11.94 -2.33 15.72
N VAL A 78 11.92 -2.97 14.55
CA VAL A 78 13.13 -3.48 13.90
C VAL A 78 13.60 -2.49 12.81
N ASP A 79 14.89 -2.18 12.82
CA ASP A 79 15.50 -1.37 11.76
C ASP A 79 15.32 -2.06 10.40
N ALA A 80 14.81 -1.31 9.41
CA ALA A 80 14.45 -1.84 8.09
C ALA A 80 15.60 -2.55 7.35
N LYS A 81 16.85 -2.28 7.75
CA LYS A 81 18.06 -2.88 7.18
C LYS A 81 18.30 -4.32 7.67
N ASP A 82 17.86 -4.63 8.87
CA ASP A 82 18.10 -5.93 9.52
C ASP A 82 16.97 -6.93 9.25
N VAL A 83 15.84 -6.45 8.74
CA VAL A 83 14.72 -7.30 8.34
C VAL A 83 15.08 -8.07 7.07
N THR A 84 15.10 -9.39 7.19
CA THR A 84 15.33 -10.35 6.09
C THR A 84 14.09 -11.16 5.76
N GLU A 85 13.14 -11.26 6.70
CA GLU A 85 11.88 -11.96 6.56
C GLU A 85 10.73 -11.08 7.01
N ILE A 86 9.66 -11.04 6.22
CA ILE A 86 8.43 -10.31 6.47
C ILE A 86 7.27 -11.30 6.42
N LYS A 87 6.39 -11.25 7.41
CA LYS A 87 5.21 -12.11 7.50
C LYS A 87 3.94 -11.34 7.17
N GLY A 88 2.98 -12.05 6.59
CA GLY A 88 1.64 -11.56 6.31
C GLY A 88 0.62 -12.69 6.29
N PHE A 89 -0.40 -12.54 5.47
CA PHE A 89 -1.41 -13.55 5.17
C PHE A 89 -1.00 -14.35 3.95
N ALA A 90 -1.11 -15.68 4.06
CA ALA A 90 -0.96 -16.63 2.95
C ALA A 90 -2.17 -16.51 2.00
N SER A 91 -2.11 -15.54 1.09
CA SER A 91 -3.29 -15.07 0.35
C SER A 91 -3.52 -15.80 -0.98
N SER A 92 -2.44 -16.28 -1.61
CA SER A 92 -2.50 -17.11 -2.82
C SER A 92 -1.30 -18.03 -2.82
N ALA A 93 -1.52 -19.34 -2.89
CA ALA A 93 -0.48 -20.36 -2.75
C ALA A 93 0.54 -20.33 -3.90
N GLY A 94 1.72 -20.87 -3.64
CA GLY A 94 2.84 -20.95 -4.57
C GLY A 94 4.06 -20.17 -4.12
N THR A 95 5.13 -20.26 -4.90
CA THR A 95 6.39 -19.59 -4.60
C THR A 95 6.94 -18.92 -5.85
N ALA A 96 7.42 -17.69 -5.71
CA ALA A 96 8.09 -16.98 -6.79
C ALA A 96 9.23 -16.12 -6.26
N GLU A 97 10.25 -15.93 -7.10
CA GLU A 97 11.40 -15.09 -6.81
C GLU A 97 11.67 -14.14 -7.98
N GLY A 98 12.05 -12.91 -7.65
CA GLY A 98 12.33 -11.89 -8.65
C GLY A 98 12.66 -10.53 -8.05
N PRO A 99 13.01 -9.56 -8.91
CA PRO A 99 13.23 -8.19 -8.48
C PRO A 99 11.92 -7.56 -8.00
N ALA A 100 11.98 -6.90 -6.85
CA ALA A 100 10.86 -6.16 -6.27
C ALA A 100 10.68 -4.82 -6.98
N ARG A 101 9.42 -4.46 -7.20
CA ARG A 101 9.01 -3.13 -7.64
C ARG A 101 8.07 -2.54 -6.62
N VAL A 102 8.53 -1.51 -5.92
CA VAL A 102 7.76 -0.83 -4.87
C VAL A 102 6.93 0.28 -5.49
N LEU A 103 5.61 0.16 -5.39
CA LEU A 103 4.63 1.11 -5.92
C LEU A 103 4.01 1.89 -4.76
N LYS A 104 4.35 3.18 -4.61
CA LYS A 104 3.81 4.02 -3.53
C LYS A 104 2.67 4.92 -4.01
N LEU A 105 2.65 5.25 -5.30
CA LEU A 105 1.64 6.11 -5.91
C LEU A 105 0.89 5.40 -7.03
N LEU A 106 -0.35 5.83 -7.29
CA LEU A 106 -1.19 5.27 -8.36
C LEU A 106 -0.49 5.26 -9.73
N GLY A 107 0.25 6.33 -10.04
CA GLY A 107 0.99 6.47 -11.30
C GLY A 107 2.23 5.58 -11.40
N ASP A 108 2.71 4.96 -10.32
CA ASP A 108 3.91 4.11 -10.38
C ASP A 108 3.63 2.79 -11.10
N VAL A 109 2.37 2.39 -11.21
CA VAL A 109 1.96 1.12 -11.84
C VAL A 109 2.49 0.96 -13.26
N VAL A 110 2.68 2.06 -14.00
CA VAL A 110 3.21 2.04 -15.38
C VAL A 110 4.69 1.67 -15.45
N LYS A 111 5.42 1.74 -14.32
CA LYS A 111 6.84 1.40 -14.22
C LYS A 111 7.08 -0.09 -14.03
N LEU A 112 6.04 -0.86 -13.71
CA LEU A 112 6.09 -2.29 -13.46
C LEU A 112 6.52 -3.05 -14.72
N GLN A 113 7.58 -3.85 -14.58
CA GLN A 113 8.10 -4.68 -15.67
C GLN A 113 7.62 -6.13 -15.55
N ALA A 114 7.66 -6.84 -16.68
CA ALA A 114 7.32 -8.26 -16.71
C ALA A 114 8.34 -9.05 -15.86
N GLY A 115 7.84 -9.99 -15.07
CA GLY A 115 8.68 -10.86 -14.24
C GLY A 115 9.06 -10.29 -12.87
N GLU A 116 8.66 -9.05 -12.55
CA GLU A 116 8.89 -8.42 -11.25
C GLU A 116 7.89 -8.91 -10.19
N ILE A 117 8.23 -8.67 -8.92
CA ILE A 117 7.35 -8.85 -7.77
C ILE A 117 6.80 -7.48 -7.39
N MET A 118 5.48 -7.33 -7.44
CA MET A 118 4.82 -6.08 -7.08
C MET A 118 4.74 -5.95 -5.56
N VAL A 119 5.23 -4.84 -5.01
CA VAL A 119 5.12 -4.49 -3.59
C VAL A 119 4.39 -3.16 -3.48
N ALA A 120 3.23 -3.12 -2.82
CA ALA A 120 2.41 -1.90 -2.74
C ALA A 120 1.68 -1.77 -1.39
N PRO A 121 1.33 -0.56 -0.90
CA PRO A 121 0.58 -0.44 0.34
C PRO A 121 -0.78 -1.13 0.25
N CYS A 122 -1.47 -0.92 -0.87
CA CYS A 122 -2.70 -1.59 -1.25
C CYS A 122 -2.79 -1.63 -2.78
N THR A 123 -3.75 -2.39 -3.32
CA THR A 123 -4.01 -2.46 -4.77
C THR A 123 -5.30 -1.75 -5.12
N ASN A 124 -5.41 -1.30 -6.36
CA ASN A 124 -6.63 -0.71 -6.91
C ASN A 124 -7.29 -1.71 -7.89
N PRO A 125 -8.63 -1.84 -7.92
CA PRO A 125 -9.34 -2.66 -8.91
C PRO A 125 -8.94 -2.42 -10.37
N SER A 126 -8.61 -1.17 -10.72
CA SER A 126 -8.12 -0.82 -12.06
C SER A 126 -6.77 -1.46 -12.43
N TRP A 127 -6.05 -2.03 -11.46
CA TRP A 127 -4.76 -2.68 -11.67
C TRP A 127 -4.87 -4.14 -12.09
N ALA A 128 -6.07 -4.74 -12.17
CA ALA A 128 -6.24 -6.13 -12.57
C ALA A 128 -5.41 -6.55 -13.82
N PRO A 129 -5.28 -5.74 -14.89
CA PRO A 129 -4.47 -6.11 -16.05
C PRO A 129 -2.98 -6.32 -15.74
N VAL A 130 -2.43 -5.67 -14.70
CA VAL A 130 -0.99 -5.74 -14.40
C VAL A 130 -0.60 -7.04 -13.69
N PHE A 131 -1.57 -7.72 -13.08
CA PHE A 131 -1.36 -9.02 -12.44
C PHE A 131 -0.91 -10.09 -13.44
N THR A 132 -1.26 -9.93 -14.72
CA THR A 132 -0.79 -10.81 -15.81
C THR A 132 0.72 -10.69 -16.09
N LYS A 133 1.38 -9.61 -15.64
CA LYS A 133 2.80 -9.33 -15.93
C LYS A 133 3.74 -9.73 -14.80
N ILE A 134 3.24 -9.79 -13.57
CA ILE A 134 4.05 -9.99 -12.35
C ILE A 134 4.18 -11.46 -12.00
N LYS A 135 5.21 -11.80 -11.22
CA LYS A 135 5.37 -13.15 -10.67
C LYS A 135 4.71 -13.35 -9.33
N ALA A 136 4.58 -12.27 -8.54
CA ALA A 136 3.96 -12.31 -7.22
C ALA A 136 3.48 -10.92 -6.82
N ALA A 137 2.55 -10.88 -5.87
CA ALA A 137 2.06 -9.64 -5.25
C ALA A 137 2.28 -9.65 -3.74
N VAL A 138 2.80 -8.54 -3.22
CA VAL A 138 2.99 -8.28 -1.80
C VAL A 138 2.28 -6.98 -1.43
N THR A 139 1.44 -6.99 -0.40
CA THR A 139 0.79 -5.76 0.08
C THR A 139 0.84 -5.55 1.58
N ASP A 140 1.03 -4.30 2.00
CA ASP A 140 1.03 -3.95 3.44
C ASP A 140 -0.34 -4.07 4.07
N ILE A 141 -1.37 -3.73 3.31
CA ILE A 141 -2.76 -3.74 3.74
C ILE A 141 -3.51 -4.81 2.96
N GLY A 142 -4.41 -5.50 3.66
CA GLY A 142 -5.34 -6.47 3.08
C GLY A 142 -5.30 -7.83 3.78
N GLY A 143 -6.47 -8.42 3.96
CA GLY A 143 -6.60 -9.78 4.47
C GLY A 143 -6.72 -10.83 3.37
N LEU A 144 -7.06 -12.04 3.78
CA LEU A 144 -7.30 -13.17 2.89
C LEU A 144 -8.38 -12.89 1.83
N THR A 145 -9.36 -12.03 2.10
CA THR A 145 -10.46 -11.69 1.17
C THR A 145 -10.23 -10.39 0.40
N SER A 146 -9.03 -9.82 0.49
CA SER A 146 -8.71 -8.55 -0.18
C SER A 146 -8.69 -8.68 -1.70
N HIS A 147 -8.85 -7.54 -2.39
CA HIS A 147 -8.74 -7.47 -3.85
C HIS A 147 -7.43 -8.10 -4.37
N ALA A 148 -6.29 -7.78 -3.74
CA ALA A 148 -5.00 -8.35 -4.11
C ALA A 148 -4.99 -9.89 -3.98
N ALA A 149 -5.56 -10.43 -2.91
CA ALA A 149 -5.62 -11.87 -2.65
C ALA A 149 -6.53 -12.60 -3.66
N ILE A 150 -7.72 -12.06 -3.93
CA ILE A 150 -8.69 -12.64 -4.87
C ILE A 150 -8.10 -12.67 -6.28
N VAL A 151 -7.62 -11.53 -6.75
CA VAL A 151 -7.06 -11.41 -8.10
C VAL A 151 -5.82 -12.30 -8.26
N SER A 152 -4.94 -12.38 -7.26
CA SER A 152 -3.78 -13.27 -7.32
C SER A 152 -4.17 -14.75 -7.46
N ARG A 153 -5.24 -15.18 -6.77
CA ARG A 153 -5.77 -16.55 -6.89
C ARG A 153 -6.40 -16.81 -8.26
N GLU A 154 -7.12 -15.84 -8.81
CA GLU A 154 -7.71 -15.94 -10.17
C GLU A 154 -6.64 -16.09 -11.25
N TYR A 155 -5.52 -15.38 -11.13
CA TYR A 155 -4.39 -15.46 -12.06
C TYR A 155 -3.37 -16.55 -11.72
N GLY A 156 -3.55 -17.28 -10.61
CA GLY A 156 -2.65 -18.37 -10.19
C GLY A 156 -1.24 -17.92 -9.81
N LEU A 157 -1.07 -16.69 -9.34
CA LEU A 157 0.22 -16.17 -8.87
C LEU A 157 0.29 -16.12 -7.34
N PRO A 158 1.46 -16.39 -6.74
CA PRO A 158 1.64 -16.35 -5.30
C PRO A 158 1.51 -14.93 -4.74
N SER A 159 0.88 -14.81 -3.57
CA SER A 159 0.71 -13.51 -2.94
C SER A 159 0.72 -13.56 -1.42
N VAL A 160 1.28 -12.52 -0.81
CA VAL A 160 1.27 -12.28 0.63
C VAL A 160 0.69 -10.89 0.89
N THR A 161 -0.41 -10.80 1.62
CA THR A 161 -1.06 -9.51 1.93
C THR A 161 -1.00 -9.20 3.42
N GLY A 162 -1.23 -7.96 3.81
CA GLY A 162 -1.27 -7.59 5.22
C GLY A 162 0.11 -7.68 5.89
N THR A 163 1.19 -7.37 5.17
CA THR A 163 2.55 -7.39 5.72
C THR A 163 2.85 -6.26 6.69
N GLY A 164 2.07 -5.18 6.66
CA GLY A 164 2.25 -3.98 7.49
C GLY A 164 3.46 -3.11 7.13
N ILE A 165 4.59 -3.71 6.74
CA ILE A 165 5.90 -3.04 6.62
C ILE A 165 6.68 -3.35 5.32
N ALA A 166 6.12 -4.10 4.37
CA ALA A 166 6.84 -4.47 3.16
C ALA A 166 7.27 -3.26 2.32
N THR A 167 6.44 -2.22 2.18
CA THR A 167 6.83 -1.04 1.36
C THR A 167 7.80 -0.08 2.06
N SER A 168 7.99 -0.24 3.38
CA SER A 168 9.00 0.50 4.14
C SER A 168 10.33 -0.26 4.22
N VAL A 169 10.29 -1.59 4.20
CA VAL A 169 11.48 -2.45 4.31
C VAL A 169 12.09 -2.79 2.95
N ILE A 170 11.26 -3.14 1.94
CA ILE A 170 11.73 -3.58 0.63
C ILE A 170 12.00 -2.36 -0.24
N ASN A 171 13.13 -2.37 -0.96
CA ASN A 171 13.45 -1.37 -1.96
C ASN A 171 13.21 -1.90 -3.38
N THR A 172 12.94 -0.98 -4.31
CA THR A 172 12.86 -1.35 -5.72
C THR A 172 14.22 -1.86 -6.21
N GLY A 173 14.23 -3.05 -6.82
CA GLY A 173 15.43 -3.75 -7.26
C GLY A 173 15.90 -4.86 -6.31
N ASP A 174 15.44 -4.89 -5.06
CA ASP A 174 15.74 -5.99 -4.13
C ASP A 174 15.25 -7.31 -4.73
N ILE A 175 16.04 -8.38 -4.64
CA ILE A 175 15.58 -9.72 -5.00
C ILE A 175 14.82 -10.28 -3.81
N VAL A 176 13.54 -10.55 -4.02
CA VAL A 176 12.66 -11.08 -2.97
C VAL A 176 12.07 -12.41 -3.41
N ARG A 177 11.88 -13.30 -2.44
CA ARG A 177 11.16 -14.56 -2.58
C ARG A 177 9.86 -14.45 -1.82
N VAL A 178 8.76 -14.73 -2.50
CA VAL A 178 7.42 -14.73 -1.94
C VAL A 178 6.94 -16.17 -1.87
N ASP A 179 6.65 -16.64 -0.67
CA ASP A 179 5.95 -17.90 -0.41
C ASP A 179 4.54 -17.57 0.06
N GLY A 180 3.61 -17.62 -0.89
CA GLY A 180 2.21 -17.34 -0.64
C GLY A 180 1.47 -18.49 0.06
N SER A 181 2.11 -19.66 0.23
CA SER A 181 1.55 -20.78 1.00
C SER A 181 1.81 -20.61 2.50
N SER A 182 3.01 -20.14 2.88
CA SER A 182 3.35 -19.86 4.28
C SER A 182 3.05 -18.42 4.72
N GLY A 183 2.80 -17.51 3.77
CA GLY A 183 2.55 -16.10 4.08
C GLY A 183 3.84 -15.32 4.36
N THR A 184 4.94 -15.73 3.75
CA THR A 184 6.29 -15.23 4.06
C THR A 184 6.93 -14.57 2.84
N VAL A 185 7.57 -13.43 3.06
CA VAL A 185 8.39 -12.72 2.07
C VAL A 185 9.81 -12.64 2.59
N THR A 186 10.76 -13.23 1.87
CA THR A 186 12.18 -13.22 2.22
C THR A 186 12.95 -12.32 1.27
N ILE A 187 13.80 -11.46 1.81
CA ILE A 187 14.69 -10.62 1.01
C ILE A 187 15.98 -11.41 0.78
N VAL A 188 16.12 -11.92 -0.44
CA VAL A 188 17.24 -12.78 -0.85
C VAL A 188 18.49 -11.95 -1.10
N LYS A 189 18.34 -10.76 -1.68
CA LYS A 189 19.45 -9.85 -1.96
C LYS A 189 18.97 -8.40 -1.99
N ARG A 190 19.72 -7.50 -1.35
CA ARG A 190 19.51 -6.05 -1.44
C ARG A 190 20.11 -5.47 -2.73
N ALA A 191 19.44 -4.49 -3.32
CA ALA A 191 19.91 -3.76 -4.50
C ALA A 191 21.15 -2.90 -4.23
#